data_AF-A0A4Q4QHU8-F1
#
_entry.id   AF-A0A4Q4QHU8-F1
#
_cell.length_a   1.000
_cell.length_b   1.000
_cell.length_c   1.000
_cell.angle_alpha   90.00
_cell.angle_beta   90.00
_cell.angle_gamma   90.00
#
_symmetry.space_group_name_H-M   'P 1'
#
loop_
_entity.id
_entity.type
_entity.pdbx_description
1 polymer ?
#
loop_
_entity_poly.entity_id
_entity_poly.type
_entity_poly.pdbx_seq_one_letter_code
_entity_poly.pdbx_strand_id
1 'polypeptide(L)'
;MFSFGGNLLAGQHDTEKQRSPPSKPTPVTFPSLDPPEPSTNAPPASWTQPGAKISGHFLRLKKPSDVSEDTLALLNVTFQPQCSLETLLSSSSNNAGTFLPPSSWVHSPGEQEAVPDPGSTAKLLSNGRRSPDQREFHIRARELLFKNADAFSTLTRKSSGDQTPVRLAHFRKFWEGLDNLAYYWDTSLDEYLPPAQEASDSSGETTVSGSLQESTKADGRETKRETDSDRALTARLGSRTPEDGEPRKKAKVEDAESETRSTGAHSTNGTIKASVSAPVSSASPNRVLPARAAPPKTPWAANMESQSKTVDLSNGSYRGYRIGNGIEMPDQYRIDCVRSFLEPITWAFGVTLSPHRRPPVLAIEHIRFPVRMSSVAWQAPQDRAKARHGYMEGPVLGLQCRADTGFGLTGKLKKQSTLDAVRELGGLLLLAQERAREGKSERRGGEGRWWTTKERWGGGPGGEVGETIGTTETLSTAAAPKLEEKPVERNRDGSKARRKPSPAEIWKTLRPGNPLWDPKVTYQAIGKDKSVEWDDVFMISSLNHHISVLKLRIHPAYLDYITEGKLPDQAPSDSDWCSPKLQRTRWFDLFDVEDRTEAMRGIWGVMSYLMRADTNDHDGIAANQ
;
A
#
# COMPACT_ATOMS: atom_id res chain seq x y z
N MET A 1 0.79 -19.69 -8.91
CA MET A 1 -0.37 -19.67 -9.83
C MET A 1 -0.73 -18.21 -10.03
N PHE A 2 -0.42 -17.64 -11.21
CA PHE A 2 -0.58 -16.20 -11.43
C PHE A 2 -1.98 -15.91 -11.98
N SER A 3 -2.75 -15.09 -11.28
CA SER A 3 -4.03 -14.59 -11.78
C SER A 3 -3.78 -13.38 -12.66
N PHE A 4 -3.63 -13.62 -13.97
CA PHE A 4 -3.64 -12.55 -14.96
C PHE A 4 -5.09 -12.16 -15.25
N GLY A 5 -5.61 -11.21 -14.48
CA GLY A 5 -6.98 -10.71 -14.62
C GLY A 5 -7.19 -9.41 -13.85
N GLY A 6 -7.18 -8.29 -14.58
CA GLY A 6 -7.38 -6.94 -14.03
C GLY A 6 -7.11 -5.87 -15.09
N ASN A 7 -8.06 -4.96 -15.26
CA ASN A 7 -8.10 -3.98 -16.35
C ASN A 7 -6.85 -3.07 -16.42
N LEU A 8 -5.88 -3.45 -17.26
CA LEU A 8 -4.82 -2.56 -17.72
C LEU A 8 -5.42 -1.58 -18.74
N LEU A 9 -5.64 -0.32 -18.33
CA LEU A 9 -5.94 0.76 -19.29
C LEU A 9 -4.68 1.20 -20.05
N ALA A 10 -3.49 0.72 -19.66
CA ALA A 10 -2.21 1.13 -20.19
C ALA A 10 -2.17 1.09 -21.73
N GLY A 11 -1.91 2.25 -22.33
CA GLY A 11 -1.94 2.48 -23.77
C GLY A 11 -3.30 2.43 -24.49
N GLN A 12 -4.42 2.23 -23.80
CA GLN A 12 -5.75 2.16 -24.44
C GLN A 12 -6.28 3.51 -24.92
N HIS A 13 -5.84 4.60 -24.30
CA HIS A 13 -6.24 5.95 -24.69
C HIS A 13 -5.22 6.60 -25.64
N ASP A 14 -5.72 7.37 -26.58
CA ASP A 14 -4.93 8.08 -27.57
C ASP A 14 -5.05 9.57 -27.27
N THR A 15 -3.91 10.23 -27.02
CA THR A 15 -3.86 11.61 -26.51
C THR A 15 -4.43 12.60 -27.51
N GLU A 16 -4.15 12.38 -28.80
CA GLU A 16 -4.58 13.24 -29.90
C GLU A 16 -6.07 13.08 -30.25
N LYS A 17 -6.71 12.01 -29.73
CA LYS A 17 -8.10 11.72 -30.05
C LYS A 17 -9.04 12.61 -29.24
N GLN A 18 -9.58 13.60 -29.93
CA GLN A 18 -10.63 14.50 -29.46
C GLN A 18 -11.82 13.72 -28.88
N ARG A 19 -12.22 14.09 -27.66
CA ARG A 19 -13.27 13.43 -26.85
C ARG A 19 -14.02 14.46 -25.99
N SER A 20 -15.06 14.02 -25.28
CA SER A 20 -15.73 14.85 -24.26
C SER A 20 -14.74 15.23 -23.14
N PRO A 21 -14.84 16.45 -22.56
CA PRO A 21 -13.91 16.92 -21.54
C PRO A 21 -14.07 16.15 -20.21
N PRO A 22 -12.97 15.69 -19.59
CA PRO A 22 -13.02 15.04 -18.28
C PRO A 22 -13.27 16.08 -17.16
N SER A 23 -13.90 15.63 -16.07
CA SER A 23 -14.06 16.38 -14.81
C SER A 23 -12.78 17.11 -14.43
N LYS A 24 -12.87 18.40 -14.06
CA LYS A 24 -11.69 19.27 -13.82
C LYS A 24 -10.64 18.61 -12.92
N PRO A 25 -9.33 18.80 -13.19
CA PRO A 25 -8.26 18.10 -12.48
C PRO A 25 -8.30 18.39 -10.98
N THR A 26 -8.03 17.37 -10.16
CA THR A 26 -8.08 17.47 -8.70
C THR A 26 -6.82 18.18 -8.19
N PRO A 27 -6.93 19.32 -7.48
CA PRO A 27 -5.77 19.98 -6.90
C PRO A 27 -5.02 19.05 -5.94
N VAL A 28 -3.71 18.93 -6.12
CA VAL A 28 -2.83 18.24 -5.16
C VAL A 28 -2.71 19.12 -3.92
N THR A 29 -2.99 18.54 -2.76
CA THR A 29 -2.85 19.19 -1.45
C THR A 29 -2.55 18.10 -0.44
N PHE A 30 -1.67 18.40 0.51
CA PHE A 30 -1.19 17.46 1.52
C PHE A 30 -1.77 17.75 2.90
N PRO A 31 -1.79 16.76 3.81
CA PRO A 31 -2.07 16.98 5.22
C PRO A 31 -1.16 18.08 5.80
N SER A 32 -1.76 19.03 6.50
CA SER A 32 -1.07 20.07 7.27
C SER A 32 -1.60 19.98 8.70
N LEU A 33 -0.74 19.48 9.59
CA LEU A 33 -1.02 19.28 11.00
C LEU A 33 -0.21 20.28 11.81
N ASP A 34 -0.88 21.08 12.62
CA ASP A 34 -0.26 21.72 13.78
C ASP A 34 -0.16 20.62 14.86
N PRO A 35 1.03 20.17 15.26
CA PRO A 35 1.15 19.10 16.24
C PRO A 35 0.83 19.61 17.66
N PRO A 36 0.30 18.75 18.56
CA PRO A 36 0.20 19.09 19.98
C PRO A 36 1.59 19.32 20.59
N GLU A 37 1.64 20.08 21.69
CA GLU A 37 2.89 20.51 22.33
C GLU A 37 3.80 19.33 22.74
N PRO A 38 5.14 19.50 22.70
CA PRO A 38 6.10 18.43 23.01
C PRO A 38 5.97 17.97 24.47
N SER A 39 5.57 16.72 24.65
CA SER A 39 4.75 16.32 25.78
C SER A 39 5.48 15.58 26.91
N THR A 40 6.80 15.39 26.82
CA THR A 40 7.59 14.73 27.88
C THR A 40 7.63 15.53 29.18
N ASN A 41 7.51 16.86 29.11
CA ASN A 41 7.45 17.75 30.29
C ASN A 41 6.06 17.77 30.97
N ALA A 42 5.00 17.40 30.26
CA ALA A 42 3.62 17.49 30.72
C ALA A 42 2.72 16.39 30.08
N PRO A 43 3.05 15.10 30.28
CA PRO A 43 2.31 14.00 29.65
C PRO A 43 0.87 13.93 30.20
N PRO A 44 -0.14 13.55 29.37
CA PRO A 44 -1.52 13.45 29.82
C PRO A 44 -1.68 12.52 31.03
N ALA A 45 -2.64 12.80 31.93
CA ALA A 45 -2.81 12.09 33.19
C ALA A 45 -2.93 10.55 33.06
N SER A 46 -3.37 10.04 31.90
CA SER A 46 -3.40 8.61 31.59
C SER A 46 -2.02 7.92 31.64
N TRP A 47 -0.95 8.67 31.35
CA TRP A 47 0.45 8.21 31.32
C TRP A 47 1.15 8.28 32.67
N THR A 48 0.54 8.92 33.67
CA THR A 48 1.16 9.18 34.99
C THR A 48 0.32 8.70 36.17
N GLN A 49 -0.99 8.55 36.02
CA GLN A 49 -1.91 8.21 37.12
C GLN A 49 -2.51 6.82 36.93
N PRO A 50 -2.29 5.88 37.88
CA PRO A 50 -2.93 4.57 37.86
C PRO A 50 -4.46 4.68 37.80
N GLY A 51 -5.05 4.06 36.77
CA GLY A 51 -6.51 4.04 36.55
C GLY A 51 -7.05 5.07 35.56
N ALA A 52 -6.27 6.10 35.19
CA ALA A 52 -6.61 7.00 34.10
C ALA A 52 -6.38 6.30 32.74
N LYS A 53 -7.45 6.12 31.95
CA LYS A 53 -7.46 5.24 30.77
C LYS A 53 -7.70 6.00 29.46
N ILE A 54 -6.88 5.71 28.45
CA ILE A 54 -7.03 6.22 27.07
C ILE A 54 -8.31 5.67 26.42
N SER A 55 -8.64 4.41 26.70
CA SER A 55 -9.81 3.72 26.14
C SER A 55 -11.13 4.47 26.36
N GLY A 56 -11.26 5.20 27.47
CA GLY A 56 -12.44 6.02 27.77
C GLY A 56 -12.70 7.17 26.79
N HIS A 57 -11.68 7.67 26.09
CA HIS A 57 -11.84 8.63 25.00
C HIS A 57 -12.17 7.94 23.69
N PHE A 58 -11.42 6.90 23.34
CA PHE A 58 -11.57 6.15 22.09
C PHE A 58 -12.95 5.47 21.96
N LEU A 59 -13.58 5.06 23.06
CA LEU A 59 -14.96 4.55 23.08
C LEU A 59 -16.04 5.60 22.81
N ARG A 60 -15.73 6.90 22.86
CA ARG A 60 -16.69 7.99 22.56
C ARG A 60 -16.73 8.36 21.08
N LEU A 61 -15.72 7.96 20.30
CA LEU A 61 -15.63 8.22 18.85
C LEU A 61 -16.62 7.31 18.11
N LYS A 62 -17.64 7.89 17.47
CA LYS A 62 -18.70 7.16 16.76
C LYS A 62 -18.52 7.19 15.24
N LYS A 63 -17.82 8.20 14.72
CA LYS A 63 -17.51 8.38 13.29
C LYS A 63 -16.12 9.01 13.11
N PRO A 64 -15.46 8.86 11.95
CA PRO A 64 -14.12 9.41 11.72
C PRO A 64 -14.00 10.93 11.90
N SER A 65 -15.09 11.69 11.77
CA SER A 65 -15.12 13.14 11.98
C SER A 65 -15.27 13.58 13.45
N ASP A 66 -15.32 12.64 14.40
CA ASP A 66 -15.22 12.91 15.84
C ASP A 66 -13.76 13.01 16.31
N VAL A 67 -12.80 12.60 15.47
CA VAL A 67 -11.36 12.69 15.77
C VAL A 67 -10.93 14.16 15.87
N SER A 68 -10.28 14.49 16.99
CA SER A 68 -9.83 15.83 17.37
C SER A 68 -8.33 15.85 17.72
N GLU A 69 -7.78 17.05 17.93
CA GLU A 69 -6.40 17.21 18.41
C GLU A 69 -6.20 16.57 19.80
N ASP A 70 -7.24 16.54 20.65
CA ASP A 70 -7.25 15.81 21.92
C ASP A 70 -6.99 14.30 21.73
N THR A 71 -7.42 13.74 20.59
CA THR A 71 -7.19 12.32 20.25
C THR A 71 -5.71 12.05 19.94
N LEU A 72 -4.99 13.04 19.41
CA LEU A 72 -3.54 12.97 19.19
C LEU A 72 -2.77 13.26 20.48
N ALA A 73 -3.15 14.31 21.21
CA ALA A 73 -2.52 14.68 22.48
C ALA A 73 -2.60 13.55 23.51
N LEU A 74 -3.74 12.85 23.60
CA LEU A 74 -3.92 11.70 24.50
C LEU A 74 -3.00 10.51 24.17
N LEU A 75 -2.62 10.32 22.90
CA LEU A 75 -1.63 9.32 22.48
C LEU A 75 -0.18 9.76 22.78
N ASN A 76 0.05 11.01 23.21
CA ASN A 76 1.33 11.50 23.71
C ASN A 76 2.53 11.39 22.73
N VAL A 77 2.27 11.35 21.42
CA VAL A 77 3.32 11.20 20.39
C VAL A 77 3.93 12.55 20.02
N THR A 78 5.26 12.65 20.10
CA THR A 78 6.02 13.80 19.59
C THR A 78 6.15 13.71 18.07
N PHE A 79 5.45 14.58 17.36
CA PHE A 79 5.58 14.79 15.92
C PHE A 79 6.78 15.69 15.63
N GLN A 80 7.81 15.15 14.98
CA GLN A 80 8.98 15.94 14.58
C GLN A 80 8.75 16.66 13.24
N PRO A 81 9.44 17.80 12.99
CA PRO A 81 9.42 18.45 11.69
C PRO A 81 9.83 17.52 10.54
N GLN A 82 9.32 17.82 9.35
CA GLN A 82 9.70 17.13 8.11
C GLN A 82 11.22 17.18 7.90
N CYS A 83 11.84 16.04 7.59
CA CYS A 83 13.29 15.88 7.54
C CYS A 83 13.78 15.26 6.21
N SER A 84 15.09 15.25 5.96
CA SER A 84 15.68 14.53 4.82
C SER A 84 15.88 13.05 5.15
N LEU A 85 16.20 12.25 4.13
CA LEU A 85 16.53 10.83 4.28
C LEU A 85 17.75 10.59 5.18
N GLU A 86 18.75 11.46 5.09
CA GLU A 86 19.95 11.45 5.92
C GLU A 86 19.59 11.67 7.39
N THR A 87 18.71 12.64 7.70
CA THR A 87 18.25 12.90 9.08
C THR A 87 17.34 11.78 9.61
N LEU A 88 16.46 11.24 8.76
CA LEU A 88 15.57 10.13 9.09
C LEU A 88 16.37 8.89 9.52
N LEU A 89 17.45 8.56 8.80
CA LEU A 89 18.31 7.42 9.14
C LEU A 89 19.33 7.76 10.24
N SER A 90 19.98 8.93 10.25
CA SER A 90 21.02 9.26 11.24
C SER A 90 20.49 9.43 12.68
N SER A 91 19.17 9.46 12.87
CA SER A 91 18.51 9.43 14.19
C SER A 91 18.11 8.03 14.68
N SER A 92 18.45 6.99 13.92
CA SER A 92 18.40 5.57 14.29
C SER A 92 19.76 5.06 14.76
N SER A 93 19.78 3.93 15.48
CA SER A 93 21.01 3.35 16.04
C SER A 93 21.86 2.60 14.99
N ASN A 94 22.90 1.87 15.42
CA ASN A 94 23.84 1.14 14.54
C ASN A 94 24.43 1.99 13.40
N ASN A 95 24.59 3.30 13.58
CA ASN A 95 25.03 4.25 12.55
C ASN A 95 24.19 4.16 11.25
N ALA A 96 22.87 4.01 11.37
CA ALA A 96 21.93 3.78 10.27
C ALA A 96 22.09 4.70 9.04
N GLY A 97 22.55 5.95 9.21
CA GLY A 97 22.89 6.85 8.10
C GLY A 97 23.94 6.30 7.12
N THR A 98 24.84 5.42 7.57
CA THR A 98 25.86 4.75 6.73
C THR A 98 25.30 3.71 5.76
N PHE A 99 24.03 3.30 5.92
CA PHE A 99 23.35 2.36 5.04
C PHE A 99 22.64 3.05 3.86
N LEU A 100 22.53 4.38 3.89
CA LEU A 100 21.96 5.17 2.78
C LEU A 100 22.98 5.24 1.63
N PRO A 101 22.64 4.81 0.39
CA PRO A 101 23.56 4.90 -0.73
C PRO A 101 24.07 6.33 -0.99
N PRO A 102 25.34 6.51 -1.39
CA PRO A 102 25.81 7.76 -1.97
C PRO A 102 24.98 8.12 -3.21
N SER A 103 24.65 9.39 -3.41
CA SER A 103 23.87 9.83 -4.58
C SER A 103 24.55 9.50 -5.92
N SER A 104 25.88 9.36 -5.93
CA SER A 104 26.66 8.91 -7.09
C SER A 104 26.31 7.50 -7.58
N TRP A 105 25.66 6.64 -6.76
CA TRP A 105 25.18 5.32 -7.18
C TRP A 105 24.05 5.39 -8.23
N VAL A 106 23.39 6.54 -8.39
CA VAL A 106 22.40 6.76 -9.46
C VAL A 106 23.10 6.75 -10.84
N HIS A 107 24.31 7.29 -10.93
CA HIS A 107 25.13 7.23 -12.13
C HIS A 107 25.75 5.84 -12.34
N SER A 108 26.16 5.55 -13.58
CA SER A 108 26.81 4.28 -13.91
C SER A 108 28.06 4.04 -13.05
N PRO A 109 28.29 2.82 -12.54
CA PRO A 109 29.59 2.45 -11.98
C PRO A 109 30.67 2.75 -13.03
N GLY A 110 31.68 3.53 -12.64
CA GLY A 110 32.84 3.76 -13.49
C GLY A 110 33.68 2.49 -13.61
N GLU A 111 34.57 2.44 -14.60
CA GLU A 111 35.53 1.34 -14.79
C GLU A 111 36.57 1.25 -13.64
N GLN A 112 36.45 2.13 -12.65
CA GLN A 112 37.22 2.18 -11.40
C GLN A 112 36.39 1.66 -10.20
N GLU A 113 35.53 0.65 -10.38
CA GLU A 113 35.26 -0.27 -9.27
C GLU A 113 36.62 -0.85 -8.84
N ALA A 114 37.02 -0.61 -7.58
CA ALA A 114 38.18 -1.28 -7.03
C ALA A 114 37.95 -2.79 -7.14
N VAL A 115 38.91 -3.51 -7.75
CA VAL A 115 38.86 -4.97 -7.89
C VAL A 115 38.49 -5.55 -6.53
N PRO A 116 37.41 -6.36 -6.41
CA PRO A 116 36.97 -6.87 -5.12
C PRO A 116 38.12 -7.65 -4.49
N ASP A 117 38.62 -7.10 -3.39
CA ASP A 117 39.84 -7.55 -2.72
C ASP A 117 39.72 -9.06 -2.45
N PRO A 118 40.62 -9.93 -2.94
CA PRO A 118 40.35 -11.38 -3.00
C PRO A 118 40.21 -12.08 -1.63
N GLY A 119 40.47 -11.37 -0.52
CA GLY A 119 40.15 -11.81 0.84
C GLY A 119 38.87 -11.20 1.45
N SER A 120 38.20 -10.26 0.78
CA SER A 120 37.00 -9.58 1.27
C SER A 120 35.77 -10.48 1.13
N THR A 121 35.32 -11.03 2.27
CA THR A 121 34.10 -11.85 2.32
C THR A 121 32.88 -11.01 1.95
N ALA A 122 32.01 -11.57 1.09
CA ALA A 122 30.83 -10.85 0.62
C ALA A 122 29.85 -10.59 1.79
N LYS A 123 29.71 -9.32 2.19
CA LYS A 123 28.82 -8.88 3.29
C LYS A 123 27.41 -9.46 3.10
N LEU A 124 26.94 -10.20 4.10
CA LEU A 124 25.61 -10.82 4.10
C LEU A 124 24.56 -9.92 4.77
N LEU A 125 23.30 -10.21 4.45
CA LEU A 125 22.10 -9.72 5.12
C LEU A 125 21.71 -10.69 6.26
N SER A 126 20.84 -10.28 7.17
CA SER A 126 20.27 -11.13 8.24
C SER A 126 19.55 -12.39 7.73
N ASN A 127 19.13 -12.42 6.46
CA ASN A 127 18.54 -13.60 5.81
C ASN A 127 19.56 -14.49 5.06
N GLY A 128 20.85 -14.27 5.27
CA GLY A 128 21.94 -15.05 4.66
C GLY A 128 22.19 -14.79 3.17
N ARG A 129 21.45 -13.87 2.53
CA ARG A 129 21.74 -13.42 1.16
C ARG A 129 22.93 -12.46 1.15
N ARG A 130 23.66 -12.39 0.03
CA ARG A 130 24.63 -11.31 -0.23
C ARG A 130 23.90 -9.96 -0.24
N SER A 131 24.48 -8.96 0.43
CA SER A 131 24.01 -7.58 0.37
C SER A 131 24.01 -7.07 -1.08
N PRO A 132 22.95 -6.38 -1.54
CA PRO A 132 22.99 -5.65 -2.80
C PRO A 132 24.15 -4.64 -2.83
N ASP A 133 24.72 -4.44 -4.00
CA ASP A 133 25.84 -3.54 -4.27
C ASP A 133 25.43 -2.37 -5.18
N GLN A 134 26.39 -1.52 -5.55
CA GLN A 134 26.16 -0.39 -6.46
C GLN A 134 25.63 -0.84 -7.82
N ARG A 135 25.96 -2.04 -8.29
CA ARG A 135 25.53 -2.57 -9.58
C ARG A 135 24.07 -2.99 -9.56
N GLU A 136 23.65 -3.73 -8.53
CA GLU A 136 22.24 -4.06 -8.28
C GLU A 136 21.39 -2.79 -8.05
N PHE A 137 21.94 -1.78 -7.36
CA PHE A 137 21.29 -0.47 -7.22
C PHE A 137 21.12 0.23 -8.58
N HIS A 138 22.22 0.44 -9.31
CA HIS A 138 22.22 1.23 -10.55
C HIS A 138 21.35 0.60 -11.65
N ILE A 139 21.38 -0.74 -11.79
CA ILE A 139 20.54 -1.47 -12.76
C ILE A 139 19.04 -1.20 -12.54
N ARG A 140 18.63 -0.92 -11.30
CA ARG A 140 17.28 -0.50 -10.94
C ARG A 140 17.08 1.01 -11.07
N ALA A 141 17.97 1.83 -10.51
CA ALA A 141 17.86 3.28 -10.54
C ALA A 141 17.78 3.84 -11.97
N ARG A 142 18.54 3.28 -12.92
CA ARG A 142 18.53 3.70 -14.32
C ARG A 142 17.18 3.48 -15.03
N GLU A 143 16.36 2.52 -14.59
CA GLU A 143 15.01 2.32 -15.13
C GLU A 143 14.01 3.38 -14.64
N LEU A 144 14.33 4.09 -13.57
CA LEU A 144 13.53 5.22 -13.05
C LEU A 144 13.95 6.57 -13.65
N LEU A 145 15.15 6.65 -14.24
CA LEU A 145 15.63 7.85 -14.96
C LEU A 145 14.99 8.05 -16.34
N PHE A 146 14.22 7.09 -16.86
CA PHE A 146 13.46 7.28 -18.11
C PHE A 146 12.38 8.35 -17.93
N LYS A 147 12.08 9.11 -18.99
CA LYS A 147 10.94 10.03 -18.99
C LYS A 147 9.64 9.22 -19.07
N ASN A 148 8.57 9.79 -18.52
CA ASN A 148 7.27 9.13 -18.43
C ASN A 148 6.74 8.76 -19.83
N ALA A 149 6.80 9.69 -20.79
CA ALA A 149 6.40 9.47 -22.17
C ALA A 149 7.18 8.32 -22.85
N ASP A 150 8.50 8.25 -22.66
CA ASP A 150 9.36 7.21 -23.25
C ASP A 150 8.99 5.82 -22.70
N ALA A 151 8.78 5.73 -21.39
CA ALA A 151 8.39 4.49 -20.70
C ALA A 151 6.96 4.06 -21.06
N PHE A 152 6.00 4.99 -21.08
CA PHE A 152 4.62 4.72 -21.49
C PHE A 152 4.57 4.24 -22.95
N SER A 153 5.32 4.88 -23.85
CA SER A 153 5.43 4.48 -25.26
C SER A 153 5.86 3.01 -25.41
N THR A 154 6.93 2.58 -24.72
CA THR A 154 7.35 1.17 -24.66
C THR A 154 6.23 0.22 -24.21
N LEU A 155 5.36 0.63 -23.28
CA LEU A 155 4.23 -0.19 -22.84
C LEU A 155 3.16 -0.31 -23.92
N THR A 156 2.80 0.82 -24.56
CA THR A 156 1.78 0.89 -25.61
C THR A 156 2.19 0.19 -26.91
N ARG A 157 3.49 0.04 -27.16
CA ARG A 157 4.10 -0.33 -28.45
C ARG A 157 3.80 0.64 -29.61
N LYS A 158 3.31 1.86 -29.35
CA LYS A 158 3.33 2.95 -30.32
C LYS A 158 4.79 3.29 -30.63
N SER A 159 5.11 3.63 -31.87
CA SER A 159 6.46 4.03 -32.28
C SER A 159 6.70 5.51 -31.96
N SER A 160 7.52 5.81 -30.94
CA SER A 160 8.03 7.16 -30.66
C SER A 160 9.08 7.60 -31.71
N GLY A 161 8.65 7.71 -32.96
CA GLY A 161 9.50 8.08 -34.09
C GLY A 161 10.70 7.15 -34.25
N ASP A 162 11.87 7.75 -34.43
CA ASP A 162 13.14 7.09 -34.76
C ASP A 162 13.93 6.61 -33.52
N GLN A 163 13.36 6.72 -32.31
CA GLN A 163 14.06 6.31 -31.08
C GLN A 163 13.78 4.84 -30.70
N THR A 164 14.83 4.15 -30.27
CA THR A 164 14.71 2.75 -29.80
C THR A 164 13.98 2.68 -28.44
N PRO A 165 13.01 1.76 -28.27
CA PRO A 165 12.18 1.72 -27.08
C PRO A 165 12.97 1.37 -25.82
N VAL A 166 12.78 2.16 -24.75
CA VAL A 166 13.52 2.00 -23.49
C VAL A 166 13.24 0.64 -22.84
N ARG A 167 14.28 -0.08 -22.42
CA ARG A 167 14.15 -1.44 -21.85
C ARG A 167 13.68 -1.40 -20.39
N LEU A 168 12.37 -1.54 -20.20
CA LEU A 168 11.77 -1.79 -18.89
C LEU A 168 11.93 -3.27 -18.51
N ALA A 169 12.49 -3.57 -17.34
CA ALA A 169 12.72 -4.94 -16.87
C ALA A 169 12.30 -5.14 -15.40
N HIS A 170 12.90 -4.39 -14.48
CA HIS A 170 12.55 -4.44 -13.06
C HIS A 170 11.26 -3.66 -12.78
N PHE A 171 11.12 -2.47 -13.35
CA PHE A 171 10.03 -1.55 -13.03
C PHE A 171 8.86 -1.59 -14.01
N ARG A 172 8.74 -2.62 -14.87
CA ARG A 172 7.66 -2.69 -15.86
C ARG A 172 6.27 -2.49 -15.24
N LYS A 173 5.96 -3.18 -14.14
CA LYS A 173 4.67 -3.01 -13.41
C LYS A 173 4.49 -1.62 -12.79
N PHE A 174 5.59 -0.97 -12.37
CA PHE A 174 5.53 0.40 -11.85
C PHE A 174 5.11 1.36 -12.95
N TRP A 175 5.74 1.25 -14.12
CA TRP A 175 5.39 2.05 -15.30
C TRP A 175 3.96 1.76 -15.78
N GLU A 176 3.51 0.50 -15.78
CA GLU A 176 2.11 0.13 -16.06
C GLU A 176 1.17 0.77 -15.03
N GLY A 177 1.54 0.79 -13.74
CA GLY A 177 0.78 1.49 -12.70
C GLY A 177 0.77 3.01 -12.87
N LEU A 178 1.88 3.61 -13.28
CA LEU A 178 2.03 5.06 -13.45
C LEU A 178 1.26 5.59 -14.67
N ASP A 179 1.19 4.82 -15.77
CA ASP A 179 0.34 5.11 -16.95
C ASP A 179 -1.15 5.08 -16.56
N ASN A 180 -1.59 4.08 -15.76
CA ASN A 180 -2.95 4.06 -15.21
C ASN A 180 -3.24 5.24 -14.26
N LEU A 181 -2.23 5.83 -13.61
CA LEU A 181 -2.34 7.05 -12.79
C LEU A 181 -2.40 8.32 -13.66
N ALA A 182 -1.67 8.35 -14.79
CA ALA A 182 -1.60 9.50 -15.70
C ALA A 182 -2.99 9.90 -16.21
N TYR A 183 -3.85 8.92 -16.52
CA TYR A 183 -5.23 9.12 -16.96
C TYR A 183 -6.16 9.86 -15.95
N TYR A 184 -5.70 10.14 -14.72
CA TYR A 184 -6.46 10.86 -13.71
C TYR A 184 -5.71 12.06 -13.08
N TRP A 185 -4.38 12.12 -13.22
CA TRP A 185 -3.53 13.10 -12.56
C TRP A 185 -2.59 13.88 -13.49
N ASP A 186 -2.21 13.34 -14.64
CA ASP A 186 -1.27 14.00 -15.54
C ASP A 186 -2.00 15.06 -16.39
N THR A 187 -1.72 16.32 -16.11
CA THR A 187 -2.29 17.48 -16.82
C THR A 187 -1.33 18.06 -17.86
N SER A 188 -0.18 17.42 -18.14
CA SER A 188 0.88 17.99 -19.00
C SER A 188 0.46 18.12 -20.47
N LEU A 189 -0.51 17.32 -20.92
CA LEU A 189 -1.06 17.34 -22.27
C LEU A 189 -2.53 17.80 -22.31
N ASP A 190 -3.05 18.44 -21.25
CA ASP A 190 -4.46 18.86 -21.18
C ASP A 190 -4.78 20.01 -22.17
N GLU A 191 -5.45 19.69 -23.29
CA GLU A 191 -6.00 20.66 -24.23
C GLU A 191 -7.53 20.68 -24.12
N TYR A 192 -8.10 21.81 -23.68
CA TYR A 192 -9.56 22.03 -23.61
C TYR A 192 -10.00 22.96 -24.75
N LEU A 193 -10.61 22.40 -25.77
CA LEU A 193 -11.11 23.08 -26.96
C LEU A 193 -12.56 23.58 -26.74
N PRO A 194 -12.92 24.77 -27.25
CA PRO A 194 -14.29 25.27 -27.16
C PRO A 194 -15.28 24.38 -27.96
N PRO A 195 -16.60 24.52 -27.71
CA PRO A 195 -17.60 23.94 -28.59
C PRO A 195 -17.42 24.48 -30.02
N ALA A 196 -17.58 23.62 -31.02
CA ALA A 196 -17.64 24.10 -32.41
C ALA A 196 -18.86 25.01 -32.54
N GLN A 197 -18.65 26.26 -32.96
CA GLN A 197 -19.78 27.10 -33.36
C GLN A 197 -20.37 26.50 -34.63
N GLU A 198 -21.66 26.15 -34.58
CA GLU A 198 -22.42 25.86 -35.80
C GLU A 198 -22.31 27.07 -36.73
N ALA A 199 -21.91 26.84 -37.98
CA ALA A 199 -21.78 27.91 -38.96
C ALA A 199 -23.18 28.48 -39.23
N SER A 200 -23.43 29.71 -38.77
CA SER A 200 -24.68 30.41 -39.05
C SER A 200 -24.71 30.81 -40.52
N ASP A 201 -25.31 29.95 -41.35
CA ASP A 201 -25.38 30.13 -42.81
C ASP A 201 -25.97 31.49 -43.17
N SER A 202 -25.18 32.28 -43.89
CA SER A 202 -25.50 33.66 -44.29
C SER A 202 -25.57 33.80 -45.81
N SER A 203 -26.41 32.98 -46.43
CA SER A 203 -26.79 33.09 -47.84
C SER A 203 -28.26 32.74 -48.02
N GLY A 204 -29.13 33.77 -48.04
CA GLY A 204 -30.51 33.61 -48.46
C GLY A 204 -30.68 34.02 -49.91
N GLU A 205 -31.23 33.14 -50.75
CA GLU A 205 -32.21 33.56 -51.76
C GLU A 205 -33.16 32.43 -52.21
N THR A 206 -34.42 32.60 -51.80
CA THR A 206 -35.68 32.27 -52.48
C THR A 206 -35.66 31.36 -53.73
N THR A 207 -36.37 30.22 -53.66
CA THR A 207 -37.18 29.72 -54.81
C THR A 207 -38.41 28.93 -54.33
N VAL A 208 -39.49 28.93 -55.11
CA VAL A 208 -40.89 28.65 -54.70
C VAL A 208 -41.62 27.98 -55.89
N SER A 209 -42.53 26.98 -55.77
CA SER A 209 -43.20 26.35 -54.60
C SER A 209 -43.35 24.81 -54.79
N GLY A 210 -43.92 24.10 -53.81
CA GLY A 210 -44.17 22.66 -53.88
C GLY A 210 -45.04 22.05 -52.76
N SER A 211 -46.11 22.73 -52.33
CA SER A 211 -46.97 22.26 -51.23
C SER A 211 -47.96 21.15 -51.63
N LEU A 212 -48.03 20.08 -50.82
CA LEU A 212 -49.29 19.39 -50.53
C LEU A 212 -49.33 18.96 -49.04
N GLN A 213 -50.44 19.29 -48.38
CA GLN A 213 -50.84 18.82 -47.04
C GLN A 213 -51.61 17.49 -47.21
N GLU A 214 -52.16 16.76 -46.23
CA GLU A 214 -52.28 16.84 -44.75
C GLU A 214 -52.19 15.34 -44.25
N SER A 215 -52.51 14.86 -43.03
CA SER A 215 -53.26 15.46 -41.92
C SER A 215 -52.84 15.03 -40.51
N THR A 216 -53.34 15.78 -39.52
CA THR A 216 -53.30 15.41 -38.10
C THR A 216 -54.25 14.25 -37.73
N LYS A 217 -53.92 13.53 -36.66
CA LYS A 217 -54.89 13.28 -35.58
C LYS A 217 -54.21 12.97 -34.25
N ALA A 218 -54.72 13.62 -33.19
CA ALA A 218 -54.47 13.24 -31.82
C ALA A 218 -55.67 12.46 -31.29
N ASP A 219 -55.46 11.63 -30.27
CA ASP A 219 -56.50 11.21 -29.35
C ASP A 219 -55.89 11.05 -27.96
N GLY A 220 -56.68 11.30 -26.90
CA GLY A 220 -56.17 11.49 -25.55
C GLY A 220 -56.96 10.73 -24.49
N ARG A 221 -56.29 10.36 -23.39
CA ARG A 221 -57.00 9.89 -22.19
C ARG A 221 -56.28 10.27 -20.89
N GLU A 222 -57.04 10.80 -19.94
CA GLU A 222 -56.54 11.39 -18.71
C GLU A 222 -56.58 10.47 -17.47
N THR A 223 -55.80 10.86 -16.45
CA THR A 223 -55.88 10.44 -15.02
C THR A 223 -55.56 8.96 -14.70
N LYS A 224 -55.00 8.61 -13.54
CA LYS A 224 -54.95 9.29 -12.22
C LYS A 224 -53.55 9.27 -11.57
N ARG A 225 -53.37 10.07 -10.51
CA ARG A 225 -52.42 9.82 -9.41
C ARG A 225 -53.04 8.84 -8.40
N GLU A 226 -52.23 7.98 -7.79
CA GLU A 226 -52.27 7.73 -6.33
C GLU A 226 -51.01 6.98 -5.88
N THR A 227 -50.87 6.73 -4.58
CA THR A 227 -49.59 6.44 -3.90
C THR A 227 -49.49 5.05 -3.28
N ASP A 228 -48.23 4.68 -2.97
CA ASP A 228 -47.79 3.95 -1.77
C ASP A 228 -47.51 2.43 -1.86
N SER A 229 -46.74 1.97 -0.86
CA SER A 229 -46.41 0.62 -0.41
C SER A 229 -45.22 -0.15 -1.01
N ASP A 230 -44.42 -0.67 -0.07
CA ASP A 230 -43.40 -1.73 -0.14
C ASP A 230 -43.73 -2.89 -1.11
N ARG A 231 -42.76 -3.65 -1.65
CA ARG A 231 -41.98 -4.63 -0.85
C ARG A 231 -40.93 -5.38 -1.69
N ALA A 232 -39.84 -5.81 -1.05
CA ALA A 232 -38.79 -6.62 -1.67
C ALA A 232 -39.20 -8.08 -1.93
N LEU A 233 -38.65 -8.72 -2.98
CA LEU A 233 -38.40 -10.17 -3.03
C LEU A 233 -37.31 -10.57 -4.04
N THR A 234 -36.86 -11.82 -3.97
CA THR A 234 -35.63 -12.35 -4.60
C THR A 234 -35.87 -13.37 -5.72
N ALA A 235 -35.19 -13.22 -6.88
CA ALA A 235 -34.71 -14.30 -7.77
C ALA A 235 -33.63 -13.69 -8.71
N ARG A 236 -32.51 -14.32 -9.11
CA ARG A 236 -32.13 -15.68 -9.56
C ARG A 236 -32.48 -15.99 -11.03
N LEU A 237 -31.51 -16.66 -11.68
CA LEU A 237 -31.38 -17.02 -13.11
C LEU A 237 -31.10 -15.82 -14.05
N GLY A 238 -30.34 -16.01 -15.15
CA GLY A 238 -29.66 -17.23 -15.58
C GLY A 238 -28.62 -17.00 -16.69
N SER A 239 -27.66 -17.92 -16.80
CA SER A 239 -26.63 -17.91 -17.85
C SER A 239 -27.16 -18.42 -19.19
N ARG A 240 -26.66 -17.86 -20.29
CA ARG A 240 -26.77 -18.44 -21.64
C ARG A 240 -25.37 -18.61 -22.25
N THR A 241 -25.03 -19.85 -22.58
CA THR A 241 -23.98 -20.20 -23.56
C THR A 241 -24.55 -20.15 -24.97
N PRO A 242 -23.67 -20.13 -25.99
CA PRO A 242 -23.86 -21.09 -27.10
C PRO A 242 -22.72 -22.13 -27.23
N GLU A 243 -23.14 -23.31 -27.66
CA GLU A 243 -22.41 -24.40 -28.32
C GLU A 243 -21.88 -23.98 -29.73
N ASP A 244 -20.97 -24.69 -30.42
CA ASP A 244 -19.94 -25.71 -30.08
C ASP A 244 -18.96 -25.80 -31.30
N GLY A 245 -17.82 -26.51 -31.19
CA GLY A 245 -16.86 -26.66 -32.30
C GLY A 245 -15.68 -27.60 -32.01
N GLU A 246 -15.75 -28.83 -32.50
CA GLU A 246 -14.84 -29.94 -32.15
C GLU A 246 -13.41 -29.91 -32.78
N PRO A 247 -12.45 -30.68 -32.22
CA PRO A 247 -11.01 -30.47 -32.44
C PRO A 247 -10.37 -31.32 -33.56
N ARG A 248 -9.13 -30.98 -33.93
CA ARG A 248 -8.20 -31.85 -34.68
C ARG A 248 -6.89 -32.07 -33.91
N LYS A 249 -6.20 -33.19 -34.19
CA LYS A 249 -5.20 -33.80 -33.29
C LYS A 249 -4.02 -34.40 -34.06
N LYS A 250 -2.81 -34.26 -33.49
CA LYS A 250 -1.52 -34.88 -33.86
C LYS A 250 -0.85 -34.45 -35.17
N ALA A 251 0.41 -34.02 -35.04
CA ALA A 251 1.56 -34.62 -35.71
C ALA A 251 2.79 -34.51 -34.78
N LYS A 252 3.79 -35.39 -34.95
CA LYS A 252 5.09 -35.41 -34.26
C LYS A 252 6.16 -35.78 -35.29
N VAL A 253 7.30 -35.07 -35.31
CA VAL A 253 8.54 -35.50 -35.99
C VAL A 253 9.73 -35.02 -35.16
N GLU A 254 10.72 -35.90 -35.00
CA GLU A 254 11.98 -35.79 -34.24
C GLU A 254 12.98 -36.72 -34.98
N ASP A 255 14.27 -36.43 -35.17
CA ASP A 255 15.03 -35.17 -35.07
C ASP A 255 16.36 -35.30 -35.87
N ALA A 256 17.17 -34.24 -36.05
CA ALA A 256 18.48 -34.36 -36.75
C ALA A 256 19.54 -33.30 -36.37
N GLU A 257 20.78 -33.77 -36.17
CA GLU A 257 21.96 -33.04 -35.69
C GLU A 257 22.76 -32.35 -36.82
N SER A 258 23.63 -31.38 -36.47
CA SER A 258 25.07 -31.43 -36.83
C SER A 258 25.92 -30.30 -36.22
N GLU A 259 26.78 -30.72 -35.28
CA GLU A 259 28.23 -30.45 -35.20
C GLU A 259 28.87 -29.04 -35.43
N THR A 260 29.53 -28.58 -34.35
CA THR A 260 31.00 -28.37 -34.27
C THR A 260 31.69 -27.35 -35.19
N ARG A 261 32.22 -26.26 -34.58
CA ARG A 261 33.69 -26.01 -34.53
C ARG A 261 34.11 -24.89 -33.55
N SER A 262 35.42 -24.81 -33.31
CA SER A 262 36.08 -24.04 -32.24
C SER A 262 37.16 -23.08 -32.77
N THR A 263 37.64 -22.20 -31.88
CA THR A 263 39.03 -21.65 -31.83
C THR A 263 39.67 -21.07 -33.11
N GLY A 264 39.99 -19.76 -33.07
CA GLY A 264 40.96 -19.15 -33.97
C GLY A 264 41.28 -17.71 -33.54
N ALA A 265 42.55 -17.34 -33.49
CA ALA A 265 43.01 -16.01 -33.05
C ALA A 265 43.91 -15.36 -34.10
N HIS A 266 43.83 -14.02 -34.24
CA HIS A 266 44.88 -13.05 -34.53
C HIS A 266 44.19 -11.66 -34.68
N SER A 267 44.56 -10.62 -33.92
CA SER A 267 45.81 -9.84 -33.94
C SER A 267 45.90 -8.83 -35.10
N THR A 268 45.86 -7.53 -34.76
CA THR A 268 46.89 -6.54 -35.17
C THR A 268 46.74 -5.23 -34.38
N ASN A 269 47.81 -4.42 -34.36
CA ASN A 269 47.95 -3.25 -33.49
C ASN A 269 47.38 -1.94 -34.09
N GLY A 270 47.06 -0.97 -33.23
CA GLY A 270 46.58 0.37 -33.62
C GLY A 270 47.04 1.49 -32.68
N THR A 271 48.26 1.42 -32.13
CA THR A 271 48.76 2.34 -31.09
C THR A 271 49.32 3.65 -31.64
N ILE A 272 48.76 4.80 -31.21
CA ILE A 272 49.48 6.09 -31.16
C ILE A 272 49.24 6.75 -29.79
N LYS A 273 50.28 7.41 -29.24
CA LYS A 273 50.29 8.08 -27.93
C LYS A 273 50.54 9.60 -28.09
N ALA A 274 49.93 10.42 -27.22
CA ALA A 274 50.47 11.62 -26.57
C ALA A 274 49.36 12.18 -25.63
N SER A 275 49.53 12.50 -24.33
CA SER A 275 50.45 13.42 -23.63
C SER A 275 50.29 14.90 -24.06
N VAL A 276 50.29 15.91 -23.18
CA VAL A 276 51.07 16.07 -21.93
C VAL A 276 50.34 16.97 -20.88
N SER A 277 50.79 16.87 -19.60
CA SER A 277 50.88 17.91 -18.55
C SER A 277 49.64 18.52 -17.84
N ALA A 278 49.69 18.45 -16.49
CA ALA A 278 49.09 19.37 -15.50
C ALA A 278 50.20 20.38 -15.04
N PRO A 279 50.16 21.18 -13.92
CA PRO A 279 49.17 21.38 -12.82
C PRO A 279 48.46 22.78 -12.91
N VAL A 280 48.09 23.64 -11.93
CA VAL A 280 48.50 23.98 -10.53
C VAL A 280 47.33 24.47 -9.64
N SER A 281 47.54 24.34 -8.33
CA SER A 281 46.83 24.68 -7.08
C SER A 281 45.91 25.91 -6.93
N SER A 282 44.79 25.66 -6.20
CA SER A 282 44.23 26.39 -5.03
C SER A 282 44.12 27.93 -4.96
N ALA A 283 42.90 28.41 -4.65
CA ALA A 283 42.66 29.52 -3.72
C ALA A 283 41.26 29.45 -3.08
N SER A 284 41.15 29.63 -1.76
CA SER A 284 39.90 29.91 -1.06
C SER A 284 39.86 31.38 -0.63
N PRO A 285 38.69 32.02 -0.59
CA PRO A 285 38.39 32.89 0.54
C PRO A 285 36.95 32.76 1.08
N ASN A 286 36.79 32.99 2.37
CA ASN A 286 35.48 33.11 3.03
C ASN A 286 34.67 34.29 2.47
N ARG A 287 33.35 34.11 2.30
CA ARG A 287 32.40 35.24 2.38
C ARG A 287 31.09 34.82 3.06
N VAL A 288 30.55 35.74 3.86
CA VAL A 288 29.39 35.54 4.74
C VAL A 288 28.07 35.38 3.97
N LEU A 289 27.18 34.55 4.50
CA LEU A 289 25.83 34.26 3.98
C LEU A 289 24.90 35.50 3.99
N PRO A 290 24.18 35.79 2.90
CA PRO A 290 22.89 36.48 2.93
C PRO A 290 21.75 35.47 3.18
N ALA A 291 20.60 35.95 3.66
CA ALA A 291 19.54 35.09 4.18
C ALA A 291 18.52 34.59 3.13
N ARG A 292 18.02 33.36 3.37
CA ARG A 292 16.64 32.90 3.09
C ARG A 292 16.05 33.28 1.72
N ALA A 293 16.58 32.69 0.65
CA ALA A 293 15.78 32.50 -0.56
C ALA A 293 14.63 31.51 -0.27
N ALA A 294 13.44 31.78 -0.82
CA ALA A 294 12.35 30.80 -0.85
C ALA A 294 12.67 29.69 -1.86
N PRO A 295 12.11 28.47 -1.71
CA PRO A 295 12.27 27.42 -2.73
C PRO A 295 11.74 27.89 -4.09
N PRO A 296 12.33 27.45 -5.21
CA PRO A 296 11.89 27.85 -6.54
C PRO A 296 10.44 27.41 -6.77
N LYS A 297 9.63 28.30 -7.37
CA LYS A 297 8.26 27.96 -7.77
C LYS A 297 8.33 26.91 -8.88
N THR A 298 7.79 25.73 -8.62
CA THR A 298 7.61 24.69 -9.66
C THR A 298 6.65 25.18 -10.76
N PRO A 299 6.79 24.72 -12.01
CA PRO A 299 6.17 25.36 -13.18
C PRO A 299 4.65 25.16 -13.33
N TRP A 300 3.99 24.43 -12.43
CA TRP A 300 2.56 24.07 -12.51
C TRP A 300 1.57 25.25 -12.55
N ALA A 301 2.03 26.47 -12.26
CA ALA A 301 1.22 27.70 -12.32
C ALA A 301 1.22 28.39 -13.70
N ALA A 302 2.00 27.93 -14.68
CA ALA A 302 2.25 28.67 -15.93
C ALA A 302 1.03 28.79 -16.87
N ASN A 303 0.13 27.79 -16.90
CA ASN A 303 -1.00 27.74 -17.84
C ASN A 303 -2.32 28.30 -17.25
N MET A 304 -2.25 29.26 -16.33
CA MET A 304 -3.40 30.08 -15.90
C MET A 304 -3.20 31.54 -16.31
N GLU A 305 -3.12 31.81 -17.62
CA GLU A 305 -3.28 33.17 -18.11
C GLU A 305 -4.71 33.68 -17.88
N SER A 306 -4.81 34.87 -17.29
CA SER A 306 -6.08 35.48 -16.92
C SER A 306 -6.69 36.27 -18.08
N GLN A 307 -7.51 35.63 -18.93
CA GLN A 307 -8.28 36.31 -19.96
C GLN A 307 -9.80 36.08 -19.87
N SER A 308 -10.52 37.19 -20.06
CA SER A 308 -11.92 37.36 -20.50
C SER A 308 -12.94 36.23 -20.35
N LYS A 309 -14.07 36.55 -19.68
CA LYS A 309 -15.39 35.86 -19.75
C LYS A 309 -15.32 34.32 -19.80
N THR A 310 -15.52 33.67 -18.65
CA THR A 310 -15.57 32.20 -18.51
C THR A 310 -16.50 31.54 -19.54
N VAL A 311 -15.93 31.07 -20.64
CA VAL A 311 -16.58 30.16 -21.58
C VAL A 311 -16.82 28.85 -20.85
N ASP A 312 -18.04 28.32 -20.90
CA ASP A 312 -18.34 27.03 -20.30
C ASP A 312 -17.85 25.90 -21.22
N LEU A 313 -16.57 25.56 -21.05
CA LEU A 313 -15.89 24.49 -21.78
C LEU A 313 -16.41 23.08 -21.46
N SER A 314 -17.43 22.92 -20.59
CA SER A 314 -18.07 21.61 -20.35
C SER A 314 -18.75 21.04 -21.61
N ASN A 315 -19.29 21.90 -22.47
CA ASN A 315 -19.84 21.55 -23.79
C ASN A 315 -18.77 21.53 -24.90
N GLY A 316 -17.49 21.71 -24.53
CA GLY A 316 -16.36 21.69 -25.45
C GLY A 316 -15.88 20.29 -25.80
N SER A 317 -14.61 20.19 -26.16
CA SER A 317 -13.93 18.91 -26.41
C SER A 317 -12.50 18.93 -25.88
N TYR A 318 -11.87 17.77 -25.77
CA TYR A 318 -10.62 17.60 -25.04
C TYR A 318 -9.65 16.66 -25.74
N ARG A 319 -8.35 16.96 -25.62
CA ARG A 319 -7.20 16.08 -25.93
C ARG A 319 -6.23 16.07 -24.76
N GLY A 320 -5.37 15.06 -24.70
CA GLY A 320 -4.47 14.80 -23.57
C GLY A 320 -4.69 13.44 -22.94
N TYR A 321 -4.06 13.16 -21.79
CA TYR A 321 -4.12 11.85 -21.13
C TYR A 321 -5.48 11.54 -20.49
N ARG A 322 -6.11 12.52 -19.83
CA ARG A 322 -7.10 12.24 -18.78
C ARG A 322 -8.44 11.70 -19.27
N ILE A 323 -8.93 10.65 -18.60
CA ILE A 323 -10.32 10.16 -18.67
C ILE A 323 -11.19 10.72 -17.53
N GLY A 324 -10.57 11.30 -16.51
CA GLY A 324 -11.25 11.85 -15.34
C GLY A 324 -10.32 12.71 -14.48
N ASN A 325 -10.55 12.69 -13.17
CA ASN A 325 -9.68 13.33 -12.17
C ASN A 325 -9.32 12.39 -11.01
N GLY A 326 -8.48 12.86 -10.10
CA GLY A 326 -8.00 12.09 -8.95
C GLY A 326 -9.08 11.58 -7.99
N ILE A 327 -10.28 12.16 -7.97
CA ILE A 327 -11.42 11.68 -7.16
C ILE A 327 -12.09 10.47 -7.83
N GLU A 328 -12.07 10.41 -9.16
CA GLU A 328 -12.64 9.34 -9.98
C GLU A 328 -11.67 8.15 -10.16
N MET A 329 -10.39 8.32 -9.80
CA MET A 329 -9.35 7.29 -9.89
C MET A 329 -9.63 6.11 -8.93
N PRO A 330 -9.67 4.86 -9.42
CA PRO A 330 -9.76 3.68 -8.56
C PRO A 330 -8.61 3.56 -7.55
N ASP A 331 -8.96 3.37 -6.27
CA ASP A 331 -8.04 3.06 -5.14
C ASP A 331 -6.93 2.08 -5.52
N GLN A 332 -7.30 1.06 -6.30
CA GLN A 332 -6.44 -0.06 -6.65
C GLN A 332 -5.25 0.36 -7.52
N TYR A 333 -5.39 1.36 -8.41
CA TYR A 333 -4.28 1.83 -9.24
C TYR A 333 -3.17 2.49 -8.41
N ARG A 334 -3.54 3.28 -7.38
CA ARG A 334 -2.58 3.86 -6.41
C ARG A 334 -1.87 2.77 -5.62
N ILE A 335 -2.61 1.76 -5.19
CA ILE A 335 -2.10 0.60 -4.44
C ILE A 335 -1.11 -0.21 -5.29
N ASP A 336 -1.44 -0.47 -6.55
CA ASP A 336 -0.64 -1.32 -7.43
C ASP A 336 0.56 -0.58 -8.01
N CYS A 337 0.46 0.70 -8.34
CA CYS A 337 1.61 1.52 -8.74
C CYS A 337 2.67 1.56 -7.62
N VAL A 338 2.27 1.92 -6.40
CA VAL A 338 3.21 2.06 -5.27
C VAL A 338 3.77 0.71 -4.82
N ARG A 339 2.97 -0.36 -4.79
CA ARG A 339 3.53 -1.70 -4.53
C ARG A 339 4.53 -2.10 -5.61
N SER A 340 4.25 -1.80 -6.88
CA SER A 340 5.14 -2.13 -8.00
C SER A 340 6.41 -1.27 -8.07
N PHE A 341 6.40 -0.08 -7.46
CA PHE A 341 7.60 0.72 -7.21
C PHE A 341 8.48 0.10 -6.11
N LEU A 342 7.85 -0.38 -5.02
CA LEU A 342 8.58 -0.95 -3.89
C LEU A 342 9.05 -2.40 -4.12
N GLU A 343 8.29 -3.22 -4.85
CA GLU A 343 8.56 -4.65 -5.05
C GLU A 343 9.97 -4.94 -5.64
N PRO A 344 10.46 -4.24 -6.68
CA PRO A 344 11.82 -4.46 -7.20
C PRO A 344 12.93 -4.03 -6.23
N ILE A 345 12.63 -3.10 -5.32
CA ILE A 345 13.55 -2.62 -4.28
C ILE A 345 13.62 -3.66 -3.16
N THR A 346 12.48 -4.05 -2.55
CA THR A 346 12.48 -5.02 -1.45
C THR A 346 12.97 -6.40 -1.89
N TRP A 347 12.70 -6.79 -3.15
CA TRP A 347 13.14 -8.06 -3.72
C TRP A 347 14.66 -8.20 -3.77
N ALA A 348 15.41 -7.11 -3.96
CA ALA A 348 16.88 -7.13 -3.93
C ALA A 348 17.41 -7.65 -2.57
N PHE A 349 16.74 -7.30 -1.47
CA PHE A 349 17.05 -7.76 -0.12
C PHE A 349 16.38 -9.09 0.24
N GLY A 350 15.64 -9.71 -0.69
CA GLY A 350 14.91 -10.96 -0.46
C GLY A 350 13.58 -10.82 0.30
N VAL A 351 13.01 -9.62 0.33
CA VAL A 351 11.78 -9.28 1.06
C VAL A 351 10.62 -9.09 0.06
N THR A 352 9.47 -9.67 0.35
CA THR A 352 8.29 -9.67 -0.52
C THR A 352 7.16 -8.82 0.06
N LEU A 353 6.40 -8.13 -0.81
CA LEU A 353 5.25 -7.32 -0.38
C LEU A 353 3.97 -8.14 -0.49
N SER A 354 3.29 -8.38 0.63
CA SER A 354 1.95 -8.99 0.64
C SER A 354 1.02 -8.37 1.69
N PRO A 355 -0.29 -8.28 1.43
CA PRO A 355 -1.27 -7.85 2.43
C PRO A 355 -1.36 -8.87 3.58
N HIS A 356 -1.84 -8.41 4.73
CA HIS A 356 -2.15 -9.29 5.87
C HIS A 356 -3.20 -10.35 5.49
N ARG A 357 -2.98 -11.61 5.89
CA ARG A 357 -3.91 -12.73 5.66
C ARG A 357 -5.00 -12.84 6.73
N ARG A 358 -4.80 -12.17 7.86
CA ARG A 358 -5.79 -11.91 8.92
C ARG A 358 -6.15 -10.42 8.87
N PRO A 359 -7.36 -10.01 9.29
CA PRO A 359 -7.68 -8.59 9.41
C PRO A 359 -6.67 -7.89 10.34
N PRO A 360 -5.92 -6.89 9.87
CA PRO A 360 -5.00 -6.13 10.71
C PRO A 360 -5.75 -5.32 11.78
N VAL A 361 -5.46 -5.62 13.05
CA VAL A 361 -6.13 -5.05 14.21
C VAL A 361 -5.11 -4.49 15.20
N LEU A 362 -5.19 -3.19 15.44
CA LEU A 362 -4.51 -2.48 16.52
C LEU A 362 -5.31 -2.67 17.83
N ALA A 363 -4.64 -3.04 18.92
CA ALA A 363 -5.22 -3.03 20.25
C ALA A 363 -4.98 -1.67 20.93
N ILE A 364 -5.99 -1.11 21.59
CA ILE A 364 -5.84 -0.01 22.55
C ILE A 364 -6.55 -0.41 23.85
N GLU A 365 -5.76 -0.83 24.84
CA GLU A 365 -6.13 -1.52 26.09
C GLU A 365 -6.99 -2.77 25.90
N HIS A 366 -8.27 -2.57 25.59
CA HIS A 366 -9.30 -3.60 25.44
C HIS A 366 -10.12 -3.38 24.14
N ILE A 367 -9.95 -2.23 23.48
CA ILE A 367 -10.56 -1.87 22.20
C ILE A 367 -9.72 -2.48 21.07
N ARG A 368 -10.39 -2.87 19.98
CA ARG A 368 -9.77 -3.39 18.76
C ARG A 368 -10.14 -2.54 17.57
N PHE A 369 -9.16 -1.85 17.00
CA PHE A 369 -9.31 -0.99 15.83
C PHE A 369 -8.85 -1.71 14.56
N PRO A 370 -9.73 -1.90 13.56
CA PRO A 370 -9.29 -2.36 12.24
C PRO A 370 -8.48 -1.25 11.56
N VAL A 371 -7.27 -1.55 11.13
CA VAL A 371 -6.34 -0.58 10.54
C VAL A 371 -6.10 -0.92 9.08
N ARG A 372 -6.43 -0.02 8.15
CA ARG A 372 -6.13 -0.24 6.72
C ARG A 372 -4.61 -0.22 6.49
N MET A 373 -4.05 -1.35 6.08
CA MET A 373 -2.68 -1.49 5.58
C MET A 373 -2.78 -2.10 4.18
N SER A 374 -2.09 -1.51 3.19
CA SER A 374 -2.25 -1.89 1.77
C SER A 374 -1.34 -3.05 1.38
N SER A 375 -0.15 -3.14 1.98
CA SER A 375 0.75 -4.30 1.97
C SER A 375 1.75 -4.19 3.12
N VAL A 376 2.44 -5.28 3.43
CA VAL A 376 3.55 -5.30 4.37
C VAL A 376 4.71 -6.08 3.74
N ALA A 377 5.94 -5.69 4.06
CA ALA A 377 7.16 -6.31 3.61
C ALA A 377 7.54 -7.47 4.55
N TRP A 378 7.58 -8.68 4.01
CA TRP A 378 7.83 -9.93 4.72
C TRP A 378 9.06 -10.64 4.19
N GLN A 379 9.86 -11.18 5.11
CA GLN A 379 10.93 -12.11 4.79
C GLN A 379 10.34 -13.50 4.49
N ALA A 380 10.94 -14.21 3.52
CA ALA A 380 10.69 -15.63 3.32
C ALA A 380 11.59 -16.44 4.27
N PRO A 381 11.06 -17.43 5.02
CA PRO A 381 11.86 -18.26 5.92
C PRO A 381 13.05 -18.93 5.25
N GLN A 382 14.18 -18.98 5.97
CA GLN A 382 15.39 -19.69 5.52
C GLN A 382 15.10 -21.19 5.26
N ASP A 383 14.19 -21.78 6.04
CA ASP A 383 13.70 -23.14 5.82
C ASP A 383 12.81 -23.22 4.56
N ARG A 384 13.37 -23.89 3.54
CA ARG A 384 12.70 -24.20 2.26
C ARG A 384 11.44 -25.05 2.40
N ALA A 385 11.22 -25.76 3.51
CA ALA A 385 9.95 -26.44 3.79
C ALA A 385 8.88 -25.44 4.26
N LYS A 386 9.13 -24.65 5.30
CA LYS A 386 8.25 -23.54 5.73
C LYS A 386 7.93 -22.57 4.60
N ALA A 387 8.92 -22.12 3.83
CA ALA A 387 8.71 -21.20 2.70
C ALA A 387 7.73 -21.77 1.66
N ARG A 388 7.87 -23.05 1.27
CA ARG A 388 6.93 -23.73 0.34
C ARG A 388 5.51 -23.88 0.90
N HIS A 389 5.34 -23.98 2.22
CA HIS A 389 4.04 -23.97 2.87
C HIS A 389 3.44 -22.56 3.02
N GLY A 390 4.14 -21.51 2.57
CA GLY A 390 3.70 -20.12 2.64
C GLY A 390 3.86 -19.47 4.01
N TYR A 391 4.82 -19.92 4.82
CA TYR A 391 5.21 -19.18 6.03
C TYR A 391 5.95 -17.88 5.67
N MET A 392 5.89 -16.89 6.56
CA MET A 392 6.50 -15.56 6.42
C MET A 392 7.11 -15.10 7.74
N GLU A 393 8.12 -14.24 7.68
CA GLU A 393 8.83 -13.66 8.83
C GLU A 393 8.76 -12.11 8.78
N GLY A 394 8.63 -11.45 9.94
CA GLY A 394 8.58 -9.98 10.04
C GLY A 394 7.48 -9.44 10.98
N PRO A 395 6.98 -8.21 10.80
CA PRO A 395 7.11 -7.37 9.61
C PRO A 395 8.39 -6.52 9.55
N VAL A 396 8.89 -6.31 8.33
CA VAL A 396 10.06 -5.45 8.06
C VAL A 396 9.65 -3.99 7.88
N LEU A 397 8.68 -3.72 7.00
CA LEU A 397 8.27 -2.38 6.54
C LEU A 397 6.78 -2.39 6.19
N GLY A 398 6.02 -1.37 6.58
CA GLY A 398 4.62 -1.22 6.17
C GLY A 398 4.42 -0.42 4.87
N LEU A 399 3.32 -0.67 4.16
CA LEU A 399 2.81 0.17 3.07
C LEU A 399 1.34 0.54 3.31
N GLN A 400 1.05 1.82 3.48
CA GLN A 400 -0.30 2.35 3.62
C GLN A 400 -0.62 3.36 2.51
N CYS A 401 -1.24 2.90 1.43
CA CYS A 401 -1.81 3.79 0.41
C CYS A 401 -3.19 4.26 0.88
N ARG A 402 -3.37 5.58 0.96
CA ARG A 402 -4.61 6.24 1.36
C ARG A 402 -5.56 6.30 0.17
N ALA A 403 -6.86 6.16 0.42
CA ALA A 403 -7.90 6.35 -0.59
C ALA A 403 -8.16 7.84 -0.84
N ASP A 404 -8.14 8.60 0.26
CA ASP A 404 -8.51 10.00 0.35
C ASP A 404 -7.82 10.85 -0.74
N THR A 405 -8.58 11.79 -1.30
CA THR A 405 -8.14 12.78 -2.30
C THR A 405 -8.86 14.09 -2.02
N GLY A 406 -8.34 15.21 -2.54
CA GLY A 406 -8.97 16.52 -2.32
C GLY A 406 -8.90 17.00 -0.86
N PHE A 407 -7.73 16.85 -0.22
CA PHE A 407 -7.44 17.56 1.02
C PHE A 407 -7.67 19.07 0.82
N GLY A 408 -8.27 19.75 1.79
CA GLY A 408 -8.57 21.18 1.72
C GLY A 408 -9.80 21.56 0.90
N LEU A 409 -10.25 20.75 -0.09
CA LEU A 409 -11.38 21.12 -0.98
C LEU A 409 -12.70 21.41 -0.24
N THR A 410 -12.88 20.87 0.96
CA THR A 410 -14.07 21.10 1.81
C THR A 410 -13.90 22.26 2.82
N GLY A 411 -12.82 23.03 2.72
CA GLY A 411 -12.42 24.06 3.68
C GLY A 411 -11.95 23.52 5.04
N LYS A 412 -11.86 22.19 5.21
CA LYS A 412 -11.66 21.52 6.52
C LYS A 412 -10.29 20.84 6.64
N LEU A 413 -9.26 21.42 5.99
CA LEU A 413 -7.91 20.85 5.88
C LEU A 413 -7.35 20.38 7.23
N LYS A 414 -7.43 21.22 8.28
CA LYS A 414 -6.92 20.88 9.61
C LYS A 414 -7.55 19.60 10.17
N LYS A 415 -8.89 19.49 10.17
CA LYS A 415 -9.60 18.26 10.62
C LYS A 415 -9.31 17.03 9.75
N GLN A 416 -9.20 17.22 8.43
CA GLN A 416 -8.77 16.14 7.53
C GLN A 416 -7.36 15.66 7.90
N SER A 417 -6.45 16.57 8.24
CA SER A 417 -5.05 16.27 8.59
C SER A 417 -4.91 15.61 9.97
N THR A 418 -5.71 16.00 10.96
CA THR A 418 -5.78 15.33 12.27
C THR A 418 -6.22 13.87 12.11
N LEU A 419 -7.29 13.62 11.35
CA LEU A 419 -7.74 12.26 11.03
C LEU A 419 -6.70 11.50 10.20
N ASP A 420 -6.00 12.19 9.29
CA ASP A 420 -4.98 11.58 8.44
C ASP A 420 -3.81 11.02 9.28
N ALA A 421 -3.30 11.85 10.20
CA ALA A 421 -2.23 11.51 11.13
C ALA A 421 -2.62 10.39 12.11
N VAL A 422 -3.85 10.39 12.65
CA VAL A 422 -4.34 9.27 13.51
C VAL A 422 -4.32 7.94 12.77
N ARG A 423 -4.67 7.92 11.47
CA ARG A 423 -4.63 6.72 10.63
C ARG A 423 -3.21 6.31 10.22
N GLU A 424 -2.28 7.25 10.03
CA GLU A 424 -0.85 6.95 9.78
C GLU A 424 -0.21 6.34 11.05
N LEU A 425 -0.42 7.00 12.19
CA LEU A 425 0.04 6.54 13.50
C LEU A 425 -0.57 5.18 13.88
N GLY A 426 -1.85 4.94 13.60
CA GLY A 426 -2.48 3.63 13.79
C GLY A 426 -1.84 2.52 12.93
N GLY A 427 -1.32 2.85 11.75
CA GLY A 427 -0.52 1.94 10.91
C GLY A 427 0.83 1.60 11.54
N LEU A 428 1.55 2.61 12.06
CA LEU A 428 2.84 2.44 12.72
C LEU A 428 2.73 1.71 14.07
N LEU A 429 1.71 2.02 14.87
CA LEU A 429 1.42 1.33 16.13
C LEU A 429 0.99 -0.13 15.91
N LEU A 430 0.25 -0.42 14.83
CA LEU A 430 -0.03 -1.79 14.42
C LEU A 430 1.28 -2.55 14.16
N LEU A 431 2.17 -2.00 13.32
CA LEU A 431 3.45 -2.63 12.97
C LEU A 431 4.34 -2.83 14.21
N ALA A 432 4.37 -1.87 15.13
CA ALA A 432 5.03 -2.00 16.42
C ALA A 432 4.45 -3.16 17.24
N GLN A 433 3.12 -3.24 17.37
CA GLN A 433 2.44 -4.35 18.04
C GLN A 433 2.69 -5.70 17.35
N GLU A 434 2.85 -5.75 16.03
CA GLU A 434 3.16 -6.99 15.31
C GLU A 434 4.61 -7.42 15.56
N ARG A 435 5.57 -6.50 15.54
CA ARG A 435 7.00 -6.76 15.85
C ARG A 435 7.16 -7.23 17.30
N ALA A 436 6.48 -6.59 18.25
CA ALA A 436 6.50 -6.94 19.67
C ALA A 436 5.74 -8.23 20.04
N ARG A 437 5.30 -9.03 19.07
CA ARG A 437 4.84 -10.43 19.26
C ARG A 437 6.00 -11.44 19.22
N GLU A 438 7.21 -11.00 18.88
CA GLU A 438 8.40 -11.86 18.88
C GLU A 438 8.57 -12.60 20.22
N GLY A 439 8.77 -13.91 20.15
CA GLY A 439 8.86 -14.79 21.33
C GLY A 439 7.56 -14.98 22.14
N LYS A 440 6.46 -14.28 21.81
CA LYS A 440 5.17 -14.34 22.52
C LYS A 440 4.19 -15.30 21.82
N SER A 441 3.19 -15.74 22.58
CA SER A 441 2.04 -16.53 22.08
C SER A 441 0.75 -15.71 22.11
N GLU A 442 -0.17 -15.93 21.17
CA GLU A 442 -1.45 -15.21 21.17
C GLU A 442 -2.30 -15.60 22.39
N ARG A 443 -2.65 -14.62 23.21
CA ARG A 443 -3.58 -14.78 24.33
C ARG A 443 -5.00 -14.41 23.89
N ARG A 444 -5.86 -15.39 23.65
CA ARG A 444 -7.22 -15.12 23.13
C ARG A 444 -8.17 -14.66 24.23
N GLY A 445 -9.13 -13.81 23.85
CA GLY A 445 -10.17 -13.34 24.78
C GLY A 445 -11.00 -14.51 25.31
N GLY A 446 -11.03 -14.68 26.64
CA GLY A 446 -11.71 -15.80 27.31
C GLY A 446 -10.87 -17.07 27.48
N GLU A 447 -9.66 -17.14 26.92
CA GLU A 447 -8.80 -18.32 27.02
C GLU A 447 -8.50 -18.74 28.47
N GLY A 448 -8.64 -20.03 28.75
CA GLY A 448 -8.52 -20.60 30.10
C GLY A 448 -9.65 -20.23 31.08
N ARG A 449 -10.64 -19.41 30.70
CA ARG A 449 -11.72 -18.97 31.59
C ARG A 449 -12.86 -19.98 31.61
N TRP A 450 -13.45 -20.20 32.79
CA TRP A 450 -14.47 -21.24 33.01
C TRP A 450 -15.66 -21.14 32.04
N TRP A 451 -16.05 -19.92 31.64
CA TRP A 451 -17.17 -19.66 30.74
C TRP A 451 -16.89 -19.98 29.26
N THR A 452 -15.67 -20.42 28.90
CA THR A 452 -15.34 -20.98 27.57
C THR A 452 -14.69 -22.37 27.64
N THR A 453 -14.55 -22.96 28.83
CA THR A 453 -13.92 -24.28 29.02
C THR A 453 -14.87 -25.30 29.66
N LYS A 454 -15.95 -24.86 30.31
CA LYS A 454 -17.04 -25.71 30.77
C LYS A 454 -18.27 -25.53 29.87
N GLU A 455 -18.91 -26.64 29.51
CA GLU A 455 -20.23 -26.62 28.89
C GLU A 455 -21.25 -26.03 29.86
N ARG A 456 -22.24 -25.29 29.33
CA ARG A 456 -23.27 -24.67 30.16
C ARG A 456 -24.40 -25.66 30.45
N TRP A 457 -24.70 -25.84 31.74
CA TRP A 457 -26.00 -26.36 32.17
C TRP A 457 -27.08 -25.28 31.95
N GLY A 458 -28.29 -25.70 31.56
CA GLY A 458 -29.45 -24.82 31.41
C GLY A 458 -29.89 -24.54 29.98
N GLY A 459 -30.68 -25.46 29.42
CA GLY A 459 -32.02 -25.04 28.97
C GLY A 459 -32.97 -25.15 30.18
N GLY A 460 -34.05 -24.38 30.22
CA GLY A 460 -35.09 -24.57 31.24
C GLY A 460 -35.86 -25.89 31.04
N PRO A 461 -36.67 -26.32 32.02
CA PRO A 461 -37.64 -27.40 31.81
C PRO A 461 -38.63 -26.96 30.71
N GLY A 462 -38.42 -27.45 29.49
CA GLY A 462 -39.12 -26.96 28.28
C GLY A 462 -38.36 -27.19 26.96
N GLY A 463 -37.05 -27.45 27.00
CA GLY A 463 -36.29 -27.85 25.80
C GLY A 463 -35.71 -26.67 24.98
N GLU A 464 -35.55 -26.86 23.66
CA GLU A 464 -34.94 -25.85 22.79
C GLU A 464 -35.95 -24.77 22.35
N VAL A 465 -35.55 -23.50 22.45
CA VAL A 465 -36.30 -22.36 21.89
C VAL A 465 -36.21 -22.42 20.36
N GLY A 466 -37.09 -23.22 19.76
CA GLY A 466 -37.14 -23.49 18.33
C GLY A 466 -38.13 -24.59 17.94
N GLU A 467 -38.35 -25.60 18.77
CA GLU A 467 -39.37 -26.63 18.54
C GLU A 467 -40.67 -26.31 19.30
N THR A 468 -41.58 -25.60 18.64
CA THR A 468 -42.98 -25.51 19.08
C THR A 468 -43.68 -26.85 18.87
N ILE A 469 -43.45 -27.80 19.77
CA ILE A 469 -44.26 -29.01 19.86
C ILE A 469 -45.68 -28.56 20.22
N GLY A 470 -46.59 -28.65 19.26
CA GLY A 470 -47.98 -28.27 19.46
C GLY A 470 -48.64 -29.15 20.51
N THR A 471 -49.13 -28.53 21.58
CA THR A 471 -49.86 -29.22 22.65
C THR A 471 -51.22 -29.70 22.14
N THR A 472 -51.32 -30.99 21.82
CA THR A 472 -52.58 -31.72 21.77
C THR A 472 -52.38 -33.04 22.50
N GLU A 473 -52.98 -33.18 23.68
CA GLU A 473 -52.91 -34.41 24.46
C GLU A 473 -53.72 -35.53 23.80
N THR A 474 -53.21 -36.76 23.84
CA THR A 474 -54.04 -37.96 24.00
C THR A 474 -53.20 -39.08 24.61
N LEU A 475 -53.79 -39.80 25.57
CA LEU A 475 -53.13 -40.90 26.28
C LEU A 475 -53.06 -42.15 25.39
N SER A 476 -51.87 -42.70 25.20
CA SER A 476 -51.71 -44.11 24.79
C SER A 476 -50.39 -44.69 25.30
N THR A 477 -50.37 -46.00 25.55
CA THR A 477 -49.44 -46.66 26.46
C THR A 477 -48.20 -47.23 25.76
N ALA A 478 -47.07 -47.24 26.48
CA ALA A 478 -45.94 -48.17 26.33
C ALA A 478 -45.29 -48.36 24.95
N ALA A 479 -44.26 -47.54 24.66
CA ALA A 479 -43.03 -48.01 24.04
C ALA A 479 -41.85 -47.11 24.45
N ALA A 480 -40.68 -47.69 24.70
CA ALA A 480 -39.44 -46.90 24.75
C ALA A 480 -39.03 -46.54 23.31
N PRO A 481 -38.82 -45.26 22.97
CA PRO A 481 -38.39 -44.90 21.63
C PRO A 481 -36.98 -45.45 21.39
N LYS A 482 -36.79 -46.19 20.29
CA LYS A 482 -35.44 -46.52 19.84
C LYS A 482 -34.69 -45.23 19.52
N LEU A 483 -33.41 -45.20 19.90
CA LEU A 483 -32.46 -44.24 19.35
C LEU A 483 -32.27 -44.56 17.86
N GLU A 484 -33.06 -43.91 17.01
CA GLU A 484 -32.76 -43.86 15.58
C GLU A 484 -31.51 -43.01 15.37
N GLU A 485 -30.38 -43.67 15.13
CA GLU A 485 -29.22 -43.00 14.54
C GLU A 485 -29.60 -42.45 13.17
N LYS A 486 -29.94 -41.15 13.12
CA LYS A 486 -30.12 -40.43 11.84
C LYS A 486 -28.90 -40.73 10.96
N PRO A 487 -29.09 -41.16 9.69
CA PRO A 487 -27.99 -41.61 8.86
C PRO A 487 -26.87 -40.58 8.82
N VAL A 488 -25.65 -41.00 9.19
CA VAL A 488 -24.48 -40.14 9.05
C VAL A 488 -24.23 -39.95 7.57
N GLU A 489 -24.69 -38.81 7.03
CA GLU A 489 -24.34 -38.37 5.69
C GLU A 489 -22.83 -38.50 5.51
N ARG A 490 -22.43 -39.27 4.50
CA ARG A 490 -21.03 -39.35 4.07
C ARG A 490 -20.89 -38.54 2.81
N ASN A 491 -19.83 -37.76 2.74
CA ASN A 491 -19.40 -37.16 1.49
C ASN A 491 -19.07 -38.27 0.47
N ARG A 492 -18.99 -37.91 -0.81
CA ARG A 492 -18.73 -38.84 -1.92
C ARG A 492 -17.36 -39.54 -1.88
N ASP A 493 -16.49 -39.12 -0.95
CA ASP A 493 -15.18 -39.69 -0.62
C ASP A 493 -15.21 -40.63 0.62
N GLY A 494 -16.38 -40.85 1.22
CA GLY A 494 -16.56 -41.67 2.43
C GLY A 494 -16.31 -40.93 3.75
N SER A 495 -15.84 -39.69 3.74
CA SER A 495 -15.66 -38.89 4.96
C SER A 495 -17.01 -38.54 5.60
N LYS A 496 -17.07 -38.50 6.94
CA LYS A 496 -18.29 -38.06 7.65
C LYS A 496 -18.59 -36.61 7.27
N ALA A 497 -19.77 -36.34 6.71
CA ALA A 497 -20.18 -34.97 6.42
C ALA A 497 -20.22 -34.18 7.72
N ARG A 498 -19.49 -33.07 7.77
CA ARG A 498 -19.28 -32.30 9.00
C ARG A 498 -20.56 -31.50 9.30
N ARG A 499 -21.51 -32.12 10.00
CA ARG A 499 -22.78 -31.50 10.43
C ARG A 499 -22.49 -30.10 10.97
N LYS A 500 -23.04 -29.08 10.30
CA LYS A 500 -22.98 -27.70 10.78
C LYS A 500 -23.78 -27.67 12.09
N PRO A 501 -23.20 -27.23 13.22
CA PRO A 501 -23.92 -27.20 14.48
C PRO A 501 -25.10 -26.23 14.39
N SER A 502 -26.19 -26.55 15.08
CA SER A 502 -27.37 -25.68 15.12
C SER A 502 -27.04 -24.34 15.81
N PRO A 503 -27.81 -23.27 15.59
CA PRO A 503 -27.64 -22.02 16.34
C PRO A 503 -27.70 -22.23 17.86
N ALA A 504 -28.53 -23.16 18.34
CA ALA A 504 -28.61 -23.54 19.75
C ALA A 504 -27.33 -24.27 20.24
N GLU A 505 -26.75 -25.16 19.45
CA GLU A 505 -25.48 -25.84 19.77
C GLU A 505 -24.28 -24.89 19.77
N ILE A 506 -24.27 -23.91 18.85
CA ILE A 506 -23.31 -22.80 18.82
C ILE A 506 -23.47 -21.94 20.09
N TRP A 507 -24.70 -21.58 20.47
CA TRP A 507 -24.99 -20.77 21.65
C TRP A 507 -24.63 -21.48 22.98
N LYS A 508 -24.89 -22.79 23.06
CA LYS A 508 -24.46 -23.65 24.18
C LYS A 508 -22.93 -23.67 24.37
N THR A 509 -22.18 -23.47 23.28
CA THR A 509 -20.71 -23.54 23.27
C THR A 509 -20.07 -22.15 23.10
N LEU A 510 -19.97 -21.39 24.18
CA LEU A 510 -19.06 -20.23 24.22
C LEU A 510 -17.61 -20.70 24.04
N ARG A 511 -16.89 -20.10 23.09
CA ARG A 511 -15.48 -20.39 22.78
C ARG A 511 -14.61 -19.18 23.09
N PRO A 512 -13.28 -19.34 23.29
CA PRO A 512 -12.36 -18.23 23.23
C PRO A 512 -12.50 -17.48 21.90
N GLY A 513 -12.18 -16.18 21.89
CA GLY A 513 -12.21 -15.37 20.67
C GLY A 513 -11.35 -15.94 19.55
N ASN A 514 -11.76 -15.69 18.30
CA ASN A 514 -11.00 -16.11 17.13
C ASN A 514 -9.55 -15.56 17.18
N PRO A 515 -8.54 -16.34 16.78
CA PRO A 515 -7.17 -15.86 16.68
C PRO A 515 -7.08 -14.75 15.62
N LEU A 516 -6.43 -13.64 16.01
CA LEU A 516 -6.12 -12.50 15.17
C LEU A 516 -4.75 -12.66 14.50
N TRP A 517 -3.85 -13.42 15.10
CA TRP A 517 -2.50 -13.65 14.57
C TRP A 517 -2.56 -14.67 13.41
N ASP A 518 -1.73 -14.51 12.38
CA ASP A 518 -1.62 -15.53 11.31
C ASP A 518 -0.73 -16.69 11.81
N PRO A 519 -1.23 -17.94 11.93
CA PRO A 519 -0.41 -19.09 12.31
C PRO A 519 0.68 -19.44 11.28
N LYS A 520 0.70 -18.78 10.12
CA LYS A 520 1.79 -18.84 9.13
C LYS A 520 2.72 -17.62 9.13
N VAL A 521 2.64 -16.74 10.13
CA VAL A 521 3.59 -15.64 10.33
C VAL A 521 4.40 -15.90 11.61
N THR A 522 5.71 -15.98 11.47
CA THR A 522 6.65 -15.90 12.58
C THR A 522 6.93 -14.42 12.84
N TYR A 523 6.24 -13.86 13.83
CA TYR A 523 6.37 -12.45 14.16
C TYR A 523 7.75 -12.13 14.77
N GLN A 524 8.44 -11.15 14.19
CA GLN A 524 9.82 -10.76 14.53
C GLN A 524 10.04 -9.26 14.30
N ALA A 525 10.81 -8.62 15.17
CA ALA A 525 11.25 -7.23 15.06
C ALA A 525 12.49 -7.12 14.14
N ILE A 526 12.39 -7.62 12.90
CA ILE A 526 13.52 -7.67 11.94
C ILE A 526 14.16 -6.28 11.80
N GLY A 527 15.49 -6.23 11.92
CA GLY A 527 16.27 -4.99 11.87
C GLY A 527 16.25 -4.15 13.15
N LYS A 528 15.52 -4.55 14.20
CA LYS A 528 15.65 -3.92 15.52
C LYS A 528 17.07 -4.14 16.04
N ASP A 529 17.65 -3.08 16.57
CA ASP A 529 18.88 -3.15 17.34
C ASP A 529 18.66 -3.85 18.70
N LYS A 530 19.28 -5.01 18.89
CA LYS A 530 19.19 -5.80 20.13
C LYS A 530 19.96 -5.18 21.30
N SER A 531 20.80 -4.17 21.06
CA SER A 531 21.56 -3.46 22.12
C SER A 531 20.77 -2.32 22.79
N VAL A 532 19.61 -1.94 22.25
CA VAL A 532 18.76 -0.87 22.81
C VAL A 532 17.30 -1.33 22.98
N GLU A 533 16.63 -0.78 23.99
CA GLU A 533 15.22 -1.13 24.25
C GLU A 533 14.26 -0.59 23.17
N TRP A 534 14.58 0.57 22.62
CA TRP A 534 13.83 1.26 21.56
C TRP A 534 13.76 0.45 20.26
N ASP A 535 12.60 0.48 19.58
CA ASP A 535 12.42 -0.02 18.21
C ASP A 535 12.18 1.15 17.24
N ASP A 536 12.66 1.03 16.00
CA ASP A 536 12.50 2.00 14.91
C ASP A 536 11.60 1.39 13.83
N VAL A 537 10.32 1.74 13.85
CA VAL A 537 9.30 1.15 12.99
C VAL A 537 9.07 2.03 11.76
N PHE A 538 9.33 1.49 10.57
CA PHE A 538 9.20 2.21 9.30
C PHE A 538 7.89 1.89 8.57
N MET A 539 7.36 2.89 7.86
CA MET A 539 6.21 2.73 6.95
C MET A 539 6.32 3.67 5.75
N ILE A 540 5.94 3.18 4.57
CA ILE A 540 5.68 4.03 3.40
C ILE A 540 4.21 4.45 3.41
N SER A 541 3.97 5.76 3.48
CA SER A 541 2.64 6.35 3.26
C SER A 541 2.52 6.80 1.81
N SER A 542 1.31 6.72 1.22
CA SER A 542 1.05 7.22 -0.13
C SER A 542 -0.29 7.94 -0.25
N LEU A 543 -0.27 9.10 -0.91
CA LEU A 543 -1.41 9.96 -1.14
C LEU A 543 -1.36 10.52 -2.58
N ASN A 544 -2.50 10.59 -3.26
CA ASN A 544 -2.59 10.99 -4.67
C ASN A 544 -1.68 10.08 -5.56
N HIS A 545 -0.63 10.64 -6.15
CA HIS A 545 0.46 9.94 -6.86
C HIS A 545 1.82 10.04 -6.14
N HIS A 546 1.83 10.53 -4.89
CA HIS A 546 3.04 10.74 -4.10
C HIS A 546 3.27 9.64 -3.04
N ILE A 547 4.51 9.54 -2.55
CA ILE A 547 4.92 8.70 -1.40
C ILE A 547 5.71 9.49 -0.36
N SER A 548 5.72 9.03 0.89
CA SER A 548 6.50 9.61 2.00
C SER A 548 6.98 8.47 2.91
N VAL A 549 8.23 8.56 3.38
CA VAL A 549 8.82 7.57 4.31
C VAL A 549 8.62 8.09 5.73
N LEU A 550 7.98 7.28 6.58
CA LEU A 550 7.76 7.56 7.99
C LEU A 550 8.60 6.63 8.86
N LYS A 551 9.06 7.14 10.00
CA LYS A 551 9.68 6.35 11.08
C LYS A 551 9.06 6.72 12.42
N LEU A 552 8.60 5.71 13.17
CA LEU A 552 8.18 5.84 14.56
C LEU A 552 9.21 5.16 15.46
N ARG A 553 9.94 5.95 16.26
CA ARG A 553 10.80 5.43 17.31
C ARG A 553 9.98 5.25 18.59
N ILE A 554 9.88 4.01 19.09
CA ILE A 554 8.92 3.60 20.13
C ILE A 554 9.57 2.74 21.22
N HIS A 555 9.21 2.97 22.49
CA HIS A 555 9.71 2.20 23.64
C HIS A 555 8.75 1.06 24.00
N PRO A 556 9.24 -0.14 24.40
CA PRO A 556 8.38 -1.27 24.77
C PRO A 556 7.38 -0.93 25.88
N ALA A 557 7.74 -0.13 26.89
CA ALA A 557 6.82 0.23 27.98
C ALA A 557 5.63 1.08 27.50
N TYR A 558 5.82 1.98 26.53
CA TYR A 558 4.71 2.70 25.88
C TYR A 558 3.84 1.73 25.09
N LEU A 559 4.45 0.78 24.38
CA LEU A 559 3.73 -0.17 23.54
C LEU A 559 2.89 -1.13 24.38
N ASP A 560 3.42 -1.65 25.48
CA ASP A 560 2.68 -2.50 26.42
C ASP A 560 1.59 -1.69 27.16
N TYR A 561 1.82 -0.40 27.48
CA TYR A 561 0.78 0.49 27.99
C TYR A 561 -0.37 0.69 27.00
N ILE A 562 -0.09 1.05 25.73
CA ILE A 562 -1.12 1.17 24.69
C ILE A 562 -1.84 -0.16 24.49
N THR A 563 -1.11 -1.27 24.50
CA THR A 563 -1.67 -2.60 24.18
C THR A 563 -2.54 -3.17 25.28
N GLU A 564 -2.11 -3.09 26.55
CA GLU A 564 -2.79 -3.75 27.69
C GLU A 564 -3.38 -2.79 28.73
N GLY A 565 -3.04 -1.50 28.70
CA GLY A 565 -3.46 -0.49 29.69
C GLY A 565 -2.68 -0.56 31.02
N LYS A 566 -1.43 -1.04 30.98
CA LYS A 566 -0.54 -1.17 32.14
C LYS A 566 0.56 -0.12 32.10
N LEU A 567 0.65 0.71 33.15
CA LEU A 567 1.85 1.52 33.38
C LEU A 567 2.99 0.61 33.86
N PRO A 568 4.26 0.95 33.61
CA PRO A 568 5.39 0.19 34.14
C PRO A 568 5.52 0.40 35.66
N ASP A 569 5.76 -0.67 36.41
CA ASP A 569 5.84 -0.64 37.89
C ASP A 569 6.98 0.27 38.41
N GLN A 570 8.06 0.38 37.62
CA GLN A 570 9.13 1.36 37.77
C GLN A 570 9.27 2.10 36.44
N ALA A 571 9.30 3.44 36.46
CA ALA A 571 9.50 4.24 35.26
C ALA A 571 10.86 3.93 34.59
N PRO A 572 10.92 3.74 33.26
CA PRO A 572 12.16 3.66 32.52
C PRO A 572 13.09 4.87 32.78
N SER A 573 14.40 4.65 32.66
CA SER A 573 15.42 5.69 32.88
C SER A 573 15.41 6.80 31.82
N ASP A 574 14.96 6.47 30.61
CA ASP A 574 14.73 7.43 29.52
C ASP A 574 13.33 8.05 29.68
N SER A 575 13.26 9.34 30.04
CA SER A 575 12.00 10.09 30.22
C SER A 575 11.09 10.04 29.00
N ASP A 576 11.67 9.89 27.82
CA ASP A 576 10.95 9.96 26.56
C ASP A 576 10.21 8.66 26.25
N TRP A 577 10.35 7.62 27.09
CA TRP A 577 9.67 6.32 26.93
C TRP A 577 8.18 6.47 26.61
N CYS A 578 7.51 7.41 27.28
CA CYS A 578 6.08 7.69 27.15
C CYS A 578 5.70 8.52 25.92
N SER A 579 6.67 9.08 25.19
CA SER A 579 6.48 9.94 24.03
C SER A 579 7.30 9.45 22.82
N PRO A 580 6.77 8.49 22.04
CA PRO A 580 7.35 8.06 20.77
C PRO A 580 7.60 9.23 19.83
N LYS A 581 8.65 9.13 19.02
CA LYS A 581 9.08 10.18 18.11
C LYS A 581 8.73 9.79 16.68
N LEU A 582 7.80 10.51 16.08
CA LEU A 582 7.35 10.30 14.71
C LEU A 582 8.03 11.29 13.76
N GLN A 583 8.75 10.77 12.77
CA GLN A 583 9.40 11.53 11.70
C GLN A 583 8.77 11.19 10.35
N ARG A 584 8.77 12.16 9.41
CA ARG A 584 8.44 11.93 8.00
C ARG A 584 9.41 12.65 7.06
N THR A 585 9.62 12.08 5.88
CA THR A 585 10.22 12.79 4.74
C THR A 585 9.23 13.78 4.13
N ARG A 586 9.71 14.62 3.22
CA ARG A 586 8.85 15.24 2.20
C ARG A 586 8.00 14.20 1.47
N TRP A 587 6.91 14.66 0.87
CA TRP A 587 6.24 13.89 -0.18
C TRP A 587 7.12 13.92 -1.44
N PHE A 588 7.28 12.75 -2.05
CA PHE A 588 7.98 12.54 -3.32
C PHE A 588 6.95 12.24 -4.40
N ASP A 589 6.97 12.99 -5.50
CA ASP A 589 6.16 12.69 -6.68
C ASP A 589 6.73 11.47 -7.44
N LEU A 590 5.87 10.55 -7.87
CA LEU A 590 6.27 9.42 -8.71
C LEU A 590 6.31 9.77 -10.21
N PHE A 591 5.68 10.88 -10.63
CA PHE A 591 5.79 11.39 -12.00
C PHE A 591 7.08 12.18 -12.24
N ASP A 592 7.65 12.83 -11.22
CA ASP A 592 8.95 13.48 -11.33
C ASP A 592 10.12 12.47 -11.30
N VAL A 593 11.23 12.80 -11.96
CA VAL A 593 12.40 11.92 -12.14
C VAL A 593 13.30 11.93 -10.90
N GLU A 594 13.53 13.11 -10.32
CA GLU A 594 14.43 13.31 -9.19
C GLU A 594 13.77 12.81 -7.90
N ASP A 595 12.49 13.13 -7.70
CA ASP A 595 11.70 12.67 -6.54
C ASP A 595 11.64 11.13 -6.44
N ARG A 596 11.33 10.43 -7.55
CA ARG A 596 11.25 8.96 -7.51
C ARG A 596 12.61 8.29 -7.37
N THR A 597 13.69 8.91 -7.84
CA THR A 597 15.05 8.35 -7.66
C THR A 597 15.61 8.67 -6.27
N GLU A 598 15.34 9.84 -5.71
CA GLU A 598 15.61 10.16 -4.30
C GLU A 598 14.84 9.22 -3.37
N ALA A 599 13.54 8.98 -3.63
CA ALA A 599 12.74 8.05 -2.85
C ALA A 599 13.28 6.62 -2.95
N MET A 600 13.63 6.14 -4.15
CA MET A 600 14.24 4.81 -4.34
C MET A 600 15.57 4.68 -3.57
N ARG A 601 16.43 5.70 -3.60
CA ARG A 601 17.65 5.78 -2.78
C ARG A 601 17.34 5.69 -1.28
N GLY A 602 16.35 6.43 -0.81
CA GLY A 602 15.90 6.43 0.58
C GLY A 602 15.40 5.07 1.06
N ILE A 603 14.51 4.45 0.28
CA ILE A 603 13.94 3.14 0.57
C ILE A 603 15.01 2.05 0.52
N TRP A 604 15.96 2.13 -0.42
CA TRP A 604 17.13 1.24 -0.45
C TRP A 604 17.98 1.37 0.83
N GLY A 605 18.16 2.59 1.34
CA GLY A 605 18.84 2.84 2.62
C GLY A 605 18.12 2.23 3.81
N VAL A 606 16.79 2.42 3.89
CA VAL A 606 15.94 1.81 4.93
C VAL A 606 16.01 0.29 4.87
N MET A 607 15.90 -0.32 3.69
CA MET A 607 16.02 -1.77 3.52
C MET A 607 17.43 -2.28 3.85
N SER A 608 18.49 -1.55 3.46
CA SER A 608 19.87 -1.89 3.79
C SER A 608 20.13 -1.86 5.30
N TYR A 609 19.55 -0.89 6.01
CA TYR A 609 19.60 -0.80 7.47
C TYR A 609 18.82 -1.95 8.13
N LEU A 610 17.55 -2.18 7.74
CA LEU A 610 16.69 -3.17 8.38
C LEU A 610 17.11 -4.62 8.09
N MET A 611 17.76 -4.87 6.95
CA MET A 611 18.21 -6.21 6.54
C MET A 611 19.70 -6.46 6.81
N ARG A 612 20.40 -5.55 7.52
CA ARG A 612 21.79 -5.75 7.96
C ARG A 612 21.93 -7.07 8.72
N ALA A 613 23.07 -7.73 8.62
CA ALA A 613 23.38 -8.86 9.50
C ALA A 613 23.46 -8.40 10.96
N ASP A 614 22.98 -9.24 11.88
CA ASP A 614 23.08 -9.00 13.31
C ASP A 614 24.53 -9.20 13.76
N THR A 615 25.06 -8.24 14.53
CA THR A 615 26.46 -8.25 15.01
C THR A 615 26.79 -9.47 15.86
N ASN A 616 25.79 -10.05 16.53
CA ASN A 616 25.98 -11.08 17.56
C ASN A 616 25.93 -12.51 16.98
N ASP A 617 25.43 -12.70 15.75
CA ASP A 617 25.34 -14.04 15.13
C ASP A 617 26.72 -14.50 14.59
N HIS A 618 27.67 -13.58 14.38
CA HIS A 618 29.01 -13.90 13.90
C HIS A 618 29.82 -14.74 14.91
N ASP A 619 29.73 -14.44 16.20
CA ASP A 619 30.41 -15.20 17.26
C ASP A 619 29.82 -16.62 17.41
N GLY A 620 28.51 -16.77 17.22
CA GLY A 620 27.82 -18.07 17.27
C GLY A 620 28.20 -19.02 16.14
N ILE A 621 28.60 -18.49 14.98
CA ILE A 621 29.11 -19.26 13.83
C ILE A 621 30.60 -19.59 14.02
N ALA A 622 31.40 -18.67 14.57
CA ALA A 622 32.81 -18.90 14.88
C ALA A 622 33.02 -19.98 15.97
N ALA A 623 32.03 -20.20 16.84
CA ALA A 623 32.05 -21.24 17.87
C ALA A 623 31.65 -22.66 17.40
N ASN A 624 31.37 -22.86 16.10
CA ASN A 624 30.90 -24.14 15.52
C ASN A 624 31.64 -24.53 14.22
N GLN A 625 32.95 -24.25 14.13
CA GLN A 625 33.85 -24.75 13.09
C GLN A 625 35.10 -25.40 13.72
#